data_AF-A0A636DFL9-F1
#
_entry.id   AF-A0A636DFL9-F1
#
_cell.length_a   1.000
_cell.length_b   1.000
_cell.length_c   1.000
_cell.angle_alpha   90.00
_cell.angle_beta   90.00
_cell.angle_gamma   90.00
#
_symmetry.space_group_name_H-M   'P 1'
#
loop_
_entity.id
_entity.type
_entity.pdbx_description
1 polymer ?
#
loop_
_entity_poly.entity_id
_entity_poly.type
_entity_poly.pdbx_seq_one_letter_code
_entity_poly.pdbx_strand_id
1 'polypeptide(L)'
;SLYFFLVSHPTVIISGDDWGNLTSTRALYPQWGIANPIKVMPELGYPLFAKLSTALIMPLGFGFLESFSIITAIFITILLSLFLHQLFQLFNVNLSAGFLRSSIFVVFFYASIFFIFLKEGNHENLYMLWEVNITCFYHYIAPALINSALSIFVIRNYRNFDVNILKRNGVWYSSSIFFASYIAVFSSMFANIILAITCGVTLLFSLINNKLSITQTIKESTLQIFTLTAWVVAVIYEANGGRAASLGSGSLDIYGTLSVLNYLIEQVQPAFKYSATALVSIGIISSLYSLIK
;
A
#
# COMPACT_ATOMS: atom_id res chain seq x y z
N SER A 1 7.87 -9.72 -12.89
CA SER A 1 6.91 -10.01 -11.81
C SER A 1 5.97 -11.16 -12.13
N LEU A 2 5.21 -11.13 -13.23
CA LEU A 2 4.21 -12.18 -13.51
C LEU A 2 4.80 -13.60 -13.50
N TYR A 3 5.90 -13.82 -14.23
CA TYR A 3 6.61 -15.12 -14.22
C TYR A 3 6.97 -15.58 -12.81
N PHE A 4 7.46 -14.67 -11.95
CA PHE A 4 7.83 -14.99 -10.59
C PHE A 4 6.63 -15.49 -9.77
N PHE A 5 5.49 -14.81 -9.83
CA PHE A 5 4.27 -15.21 -9.10
C PHE A 5 3.51 -16.38 -9.74
N LEU A 6 3.86 -16.80 -10.96
CA LEU A 6 3.29 -17.99 -11.60
C LEU A 6 4.15 -19.23 -11.41
N VAL A 7 5.48 -19.08 -11.41
CA VAL A 7 6.41 -20.21 -11.50
C VAL A 7 7.29 -20.33 -10.26
N SER A 8 7.87 -19.21 -9.79
CA SER A 8 8.83 -19.23 -8.68
C SER A 8 8.15 -19.27 -7.32
N HIS A 9 7.05 -18.53 -7.15
CA HIS A 9 6.23 -18.49 -5.93
C HIS A 9 4.74 -18.45 -6.30
N PRO A 10 4.18 -19.57 -6.82
CA PRO A 10 2.77 -19.63 -7.15
C PRO A 10 1.89 -19.47 -5.91
N THR A 11 0.95 -18.54 -5.97
CA THR A 11 -0.03 -18.33 -4.91
C THR A 11 -1.19 -19.28 -5.07
N VAL A 12 -1.46 -20.15 -4.10
CA VAL A 12 -2.52 -21.18 -4.19
C VAL A 12 -3.43 -21.14 -2.96
N ILE A 13 -4.64 -21.68 -3.12
CA ILE A 13 -5.57 -21.92 -2.01
C ILE A 13 -5.07 -23.14 -1.22
N ILE A 14 -4.79 -22.94 0.07
CA ILE A 14 -4.21 -23.98 0.93
C ILE A 14 -4.85 -24.08 2.31
N SER A 15 -5.72 -23.15 2.68
CA SER A 15 -6.29 -23.05 4.04
C SER A 15 -7.80 -22.88 4.04
N GLY A 16 -8.42 -23.15 5.19
CA GLY A 16 -9.84 -22.87 5.42
C GLY A 16 -10.19 -21.39 5.27
N ASP A 17 -9.26 -20.49 5.61
CA ASP A 17 -9.44 -19.04 5.45
C ASP A 17 -9.58 -18.66 3.96
N ASP A 18 -8.82 -19.31 3.07
CA ASP A 18 -8.92 -19.08 1.63
C ASP A 18 -10.31 -19.43 1.10
N TRP A 19 -10.86 -20.57 1.52
CA TRP A 19 -12.21 -20.99 1.16
C TRP A 19 -13.29 -20.11 1.81
N GLY A 20 -13.08 -19.67 3.05
CA GLY A 20 -13.98 -18.76 3.75
C GLY A 20 -14.12 -17.41 3.04
N ASN A 21 -13.02 -16.84 2.57
CA ASN A 21 -13.01 -15.57 1.83
C ASN A 21 -13.61 -15.69 0.41
N LEU A 22 -13.62 -16.89 -0.20
CA LEU A 22 -14.33 -17.11 -1.48
C LEU A 22 -15.85 -17.07 -1.33
N THR A 23 -16.35 -17.60 -0.22
CA THR A 23 -17.79 -17.78 0.02
C THR A 23 -18.44 -16.59 0.71
N SER A 24 -17.64 -15.81 1.44
CA SER A 24 -18.08 -14.61 2.14
C SER A 24 -17.99 -13.40 1.23
N THR A 25 -19.10 -12.72 1.00
CA THR A 25 -19.12 -11.40 0.35
C THR A 25 -19.66 -10.37 1.33
N ARG A 26 -19.10 -9.16 1.30
CA ARG A 26 -19.60 -8.03 2.08
C ARG A 26 -20.24 -6.96 1.20
N ALA A 27 -20.77 -5.93 1.83
CA ALA A 27 -21.17 -4.71 1.14
C ALA A 27 -19.98 -3.75 0.92
N LEU A 28 -20.12 -2.81 -0.03
CA LEU A 28 -19.13 -1.75 -0.36
C LEU A 28 -19.08 -0.62 0.69
N TYR A 29 -19.21 -0.96 1.97
CA TYR A 29 -19.09 -0.03 3.09
C TYR A 29 -18.48 -0.74 4.31
N PRO A 30 -17.77 -0.01 5.19
CA PRO A 30 -17.30 -0.56 6.46
C PRO A 30 -18.49 -1.06 7.28
N GLN A 31 -18.37 -2.22 7.93
CA GLN A 31 -19.47 -2.87 8.65
C GLN A 31 -19.18 -2.85 10.14
N TRP A 32 -20.13 -2.37 10.93
CA TRP A 32 -19.95 -2.24 12.37
C TRP A 32 -19.98 -3.60 13.07
N GLY A 33 -19.16 -3.79 14.11
CA GLY A 33 -19.20 -4.95 15.00
C GLY A 33 -18.72 -6.28 14.41
N ILE A 34 -18.42 -6.37 13.11
CA ILE A 34 -17.81 -7.57 12.52
C ILE A 34 -16.33 -7.70 12.90
N ALA A 35 -15.73 -8.86 12.63
CA ALA A 35 -14.34 -9.14 13.00
C ALA A 35 -13.33 -8.17 12.37
N ASN A 36 -13.50 -7.80 11.10
CA ASN A 36 -12.64 -6.83 10.40
C ASN A 36 -13.48 -5.73 9.72
N PRO A 37 -13.92 -4.71 10.48
CA PRO A 37 -14.87 -3.70 10.03
C PRO A 37 -14.49 -2.98 8.73
N ILE A 38 -13.22 -2.65 8.54
CA ILE A 38 -12.77 -1.78 7.44
C ILE A 38 -12.26 -2.53 6.21
N LYS A 39 -12.25 -3.87 6.22
CA LYS A 39 -11.65 -4.70 5.17
C LYS A 39 -12.51 -4.81 3.89
N VAL A 40 -12.96 -3.67 3.38
CA VAL A 40 -13.83 -3.58 2.19
C VAL A 40 -13.12 -4.11 0.94
N MET A 41 -11.90 -3.62 0.65
CA MET A 41 -11.14 -4.04 -0.53
C MET A 41 -10.91 -5.55 -0.57
N PRO A 42 -10.28 -6.20 0.42
CA PRO A 42 -10.00 -7.63 0.35
C PRO A 42 -11.26 -8.48 0.28
N GLU A 43 -12.27 -8.21 1.10
CA GLU A 43 -13.48 -9.06 1.22
C GLU A 43 -14.48 -8.85 0.07
N LEU A 44 -14.30 -7.82 -0.77
CA LEU A 44 -14.97 -7.70 -2.06
C LEU A 44 -14.10 -8.17 -3.23
N GLY A 45 -12.82 -7.79 -3.21
CA GLY A 45 -11.86 -8.11 -4.25
C GLY A 45 -11.67 -9.61 -4.38
N TYR A 46 -11.48 -10.31 -3.28
CA TYR A 46 -11.19 -11.74 -3.29
C TYR A 46 -12.27 -12.58 -4.02
N PRO A 47 -13.57 -12.52 -3.65
CA PRO A 47 -14.61 -13.23 -4.39
C PRO A 47 -14.85 -12.66 -5.80
N LEU A 48 -14.62 -11.35 -6.03
CA LEU A 48 -14.70 -10.76 -7.37
C LEU A 48 -13.65 -11.36 -8.30
N PHE A 49 -12.40 -11.45 -7.88
CA PHE A 49 -11.31 -12.01 -8.68
C PHE A 49 -11.48 -13.52 -8.89
N ALA A 50 -12.10 -14.25 -7.95
CA ALA A 50 -12.51 -15.63 -8.19
C ALA A 50 -13.58 -15.75 -9.29
N LYS A 51 -14.56 -14.84 -9.33
CA LYS A 51 -15.51 -14.78 -10.45
C LYS A 51 -14.80 -14.45 -11.76
N LEU A 52 -13.87 -13.49 -11.74
CA LEU A 52 -13.09 -13.14 -12.94
C LEU A 52 -12.21 -14.31 -13.42
N SER A 53 -11.61 -15.11 -12.53
CA SER A 53 -10.84 -16.29 -12.95
C SER A 53 -11.71 -17.32 -13.65
N THR A 54 -12.92 -17.58 -13.12
CA THR A 54 -13.87 -18.50 -13.75
C THR A 54 -14.37 -18.00 -15.10
N ALA A 55 -14.58 -16.69 -15.25
CA ALA A 55 -15.11 -16.09 -16.46
C ALA A 55 -14.04 -15.89 -17.56
N LEU A 56 -12.79 -15.60 -17.19
CA LEU A 56 -11.75 -15.18 -18.13
C LEU A 56 -10.65 -16.23 -18.35
N ILE A 57 -10.31 -17.03 -17.34
CA ILE A 57 -9.14 -17.92 -17.38
C ILE A 57 -9.57 -19.38 -17.56
N MET A 58 -10.56 -19.86 -16.81
CA MET A 58 -11.05 -21.24 -16.96
C MET A 58 -11.48 -21.62 -18.38
N PRO A 59 -12.11 -20.73 -19.20
CA PRO A 59 -12.45 -21.06 -20.59
C PRO A 59 -11.24 -21.39 -21.47
N LEU A 60 -10.02 -21.09 -21.03
CA LEU A 60 -8.78 -21.44 -21.71
C LEU A 60 -8.30 -22.87 -21.41
N GLY A 61 -9.05 -23.65 -20.61
CA GLY A 61 -8.77 -25.05 -20.28
C GLY A 61 -8.13 -25.29 -18.92
N PHE A 62 -7.94 -24.25 -18.10
CA PHE A 62 -7.35 -24.35 -16.76
C PHE A 62 -8.37 -24.78 -15.70
N GLY A 63 -7.90 -25.47 -14.67
CA GLY A 63 -8.70 -25.76 -13.47
C GLY A 63 -9.00 -24.49 -12.65
N PHE A 64 -9.97 -24.54 -11.74
CA PHE A 64 -10.33 -23.38 -10.91
C PHE A 64 -9.17 -22.86 -10.06
N LEU A 65 -8.46 -23.75 -9.35
CA LEU A 65 -7.36 -23.38 -8.47
C LEU A 65 -6.25 -22.65 -9.24
N GLU A 66 -5.82 -23.25 -10.35
CA GLU A 66 -4.82 -22.67 -11.25
C GLU A 66 -5.28 -21.34 -11.85
N SER A 67 -6.54 -21.27 -12.31
CA SER A 67 -7.13 -20.05 -12.85
C SER A 67 -7.12 -18.91 -11.84
N PHE A 68 -7.42 -19.20 -10.57
CA PHE A 68 -7.43 -18.22 -9.50
C PHE A 68 -6.02 -17.79 -9.07
N SER A 69 -5.06 -18.72 -9.08
CA SER A 69 -3.63 -18.41 -8.95
C SER A 69 -3.16 -17.46 -10.05
N ILE A 70 -3.53 -17.73 -11.31
CA ILE A 70 -3.15 -16.91 -12.47
C ILE A 70 -3.74 -15.50 -12.37
N ILE A 71 -5.04 -15.37 -12.12
CA ILE A 71 -5.67 -14.04 -12.06
C ILE A 71 -5.08 -13.21 -10.90
N THR A 72 -4.74 -13.85 -9.78
CA THR A 72 -4.13 -13.17 -8.64
C THR A 72 -2.71 -12.72 -8.97
N ALA A 73 -1.90 -13.56 -9.63
CA ALA A 73 -0.57 -13.18 -10.09
C ALA A 73 -0.61 -11.99 -11.07
N ILE A 74 -1.61 -11.96 -11.96
CA ILE A 74 -1.87 -10.82 -12.87
C ILE A 74 -2.23 -9.57 -12.07
N PHE A 75 -3.18 -9.68 -11.13
CA PHE A 75 -3.65 -8.57 -10.30
C PHE A 75 -2.50 -7.93 -9.50
N ILE A 76 -1.71 -8.73 -8.80
CA ILE A 76 -0.58 -8.26 -8.00
C ILE A 76 0.51 -7.65 -8.89
N THR A 77 0.74 -8.23 -10.08
CA THR A 77 1.68 -7.65 -11.06
C THR A 77 1.21 -6.28 -11.54
N ILE A 78 -0.08 -6.10 -11.82
CA ILE A 78 -0.64 -4.79 -12.21
C ILE A 78 -0.45 -3.76 -11.08
N LEU A 79 -0.77 -4.12 -9.84
CA LEU A 79 -0.58 -3.22 -8.69
C LEU A 79 0.88 -2.84 -8.48
N LEU A 80 1.80 -3.81 -8.62
CA LEU A 80 3.23 -3.54 -8.54
C LEU A 80 3.70 -2.63 -9.67
N SER A 81 3.24 -2.84 -10.90
CA SER A 81 3.53 -1.96 -12.04
C SER A 81 3.01 -0.54 -11.82
N LEU A 82 1.81 -0.37 -11.26
CA LEU A 82 1.26 0.94 -10.91
C LEU A 82 2.11 1.63 -9.85
N PHE A 83 2.49 0.92 -8.79
CA PHE A 83 3.39 1.44 -7.76
C PHE A 83 4.74 1.89 -8.35
N LEU A 84 5.39 1.05 -9.15
CA LEU A 84 6.68 1.38 -9.79
C LEU A 84 6.54 2.53 -10.78
N HIS A 85 5.41 2.63 -11.48
CA HIS A 85 5.13 3.76 -12.36
C HIS A 85 5.02 5.07 -11.57
N GLN A 86 4.34 5.08 -10.42
CA GLN A 86 4.27 6.27 -9.57
C GLN A 86 5.66 6.69 -9.08
N LEU A 87 6.49 5.71 -8.71
CA LEU A 87 7.88 5.96 -8.31
C LEU A 87 8.72 6.51 -9.48
N PHE A 88 8.58 5.95 -10.68
CA PHE A 88 9.24 6.46 -11.89
C PHE A 88 8.86 7.92 -12.15
N GLN A 89 7.57 8.23 -12.07
CA GLN A 89 7.08 9.57 -12.32
C GLN A 89 7.54 10.57 -11.25
N LEU A 90 7.66 10.14 -9.99
CA LEU A 90 8.23 10.96 -8.93
C LEU A 90 9.68 11.37 -9.28
N PHE A 91 10.52 10.41 -9.68
CA PHE A 91 11.90 10.71 -10.05
C PHE A 91 12.01 11.51 -11.34
N ASN A 92 11.27 11.13 -12.38
CA ASN A 92 11.44 11.69 -13.71
C ASN A 92 10.83 13.08 -13.86
N VAL A 93 9.62 13.29 -13.31
CA VAL A 93 8.86 14.51 -13.50
C VAL A 93 9.01 15.44 -12.31
N ASN A 94 8.78 14.95 -11.09
CA ASN A 94 8.74 15.81 -9.90
C ASN A 94 10.14 16.16 -9.39
N LEU A 95 11.11 15.26 -9.52
CA LEU A 95 12.50 15.47 -9.12
C LEU A 95 13.43 15.76 -10.31
N SER A 96 12.89 15.81 -11.53
CA SER A 96 13.63 16.15 -12.76
C SER A 96 14.93 15.36 -12.95
N ALA A 97 14.99 14.11 -12.49
CA ALA A 97 16.20 13.30 -12.55
C ALA A 97 16.55 12.87 -13.99
N GLY A 98 15.59 12.94 -14.91
CA GLY A 98 15.70 12.46 -16.29
C GLY A 98 15.40 10.96 -16.42
N PHE A 99 15.07 10.56 -17.65
CA PHE A 99 14.53 9.22 -17.93
C PHE A 99 15.47 8.09 -17.47
N LEU A 100 16.75 8.15 -17.88
CA LEU A 100 17.71 7.07 -17.60
C LEU A 100 17.93 6.87 -16.09
N ARG A 101 18.15 7.97 -15.34
CA ARG A 101 18.36 7.90 -13.89
C ARG A 101 17.13 7.39 -13.16
N SER A 102 15.95 7.88 -13.56
CA SER A 102 14.67 7.45 -12.99
C SER A 102 14.42 5.96 -13.24
N SER A 103 14.71 5.46 -14.44
CA SER A 103 14.62 4.03 -14.77
C SER A 103 15.59 3.19 -13.94
N ILE A 104 16.84 3.63 -13.78
CA ILE A 104 17.83 2.93 -12.94
C ILE A 104 17.34 2.85 -11.49
N PHE A 105 16.84 3.94 -10.92
CA PHE A 105 16.32 3.94 -9.54
C PHE A 105 15.11 3.02 -9.36
N VAL A 106 14.20 3.00 -10.33
CA VAL A 106 13.01 2.13 -10.28
C VAL A 106 13.40 0.66 -10.43
N VAL A 107 14.32 0.33 -11.33
CA VAL A 107 14.85 -1.04 -11.49
C VAL A 107 15.58 -1.48 -10.23
N PHE A 108 16.39 -0.61 -9.64
CA PHE A 108 17.05 -0.88 -8.37
C PHE A 108 16.05 -1.12 -7.23
N PHE A 109 15.00 -0.28 -7.13
CA PHE A 109 13.94 -0.47 -6.14
C PHE A 109 13.19 -1.79 -6.35
N TYR A 110 12.83 -2.10 -7.60
CA TYR A 110 12.19 -3.36 -7.96
C TYR A 110 13.06 -4.57 -7.61
N ALA A 111 14.36 -4.52 -7.87
CA ALA A 111 15.29 -5.57 -7.45
C ALA A 111 15.33 -5.70 -5.91
N SER A 112 15.34 -4.57 -5.19
CA SER A 112 15.39 -4.55 -3.73
C SER A 112 14.20 -5.27 -3.09
N ILE A 113 13.02 -5.24 -3.73
CA ILE A 113 11.84 -6.00 -3.27
C ILE A 113 12.13 -7.49 -3.10
N PHE A 114 12.96 -8.07 -3.96
CA PHE A 114 13.28 -9.50 -3.95
C PHE A 114 14.58 -9.84 -3.21
N PHE A 115 15.52 -8.89 -3.14
CA PHE A 115 16.88 -9.18 -2.69
C PHE A 115 17.24 -8.60 -1.32
N ILE A 116 16.43 -7.72 -0.72
CA ILE A 116 16.79 -7.05 0.54
C ILE A 116 16.99 -8.02 1.73
N PHE A 117 16.31 -9.17 1.72
CA PHE A 117 16.42 -10.21 2.75
C PHE A 117 17.15 -11.47 2.24
N LEU A 118 17.66 -11.47 1.00
CA LEU A 118 18.35 -12.63 0.43
C LEU A 118 19.69 -12.82 1.13
N LYS A 119 19.82 -13.79 2.04
CA LYS A 119 21.07 -14.12 2.75
C LYS A 119 21.68 -15.43 2.28
N GLU A 120 23.00 -15.42 2.15
CA GLU A 120 23.76 -16.65 1.89
C GLU A 120 23.59 -17.64 3.06
N GLY A 121 23.35 -18.91 2.72
CA GLY A 121 23.12 -19.98 3.70
C GLY A 121 21.74 -20.00 4.36
N ASN A 122 20.85 -19.04 4.08
CA ASN A 122 19.46 -19.10 4.49
C ASN A 122 18.61 -19.74 3.38
N HIS A 123 17.97 -20.88 3.65
CA HIS A 123 17.10 -21.57 2.69
C HIS A 123 15.65 -21.05 2.71
N GLU A 124 15.31 -20.17 3.66
CA GLU A 124 14.00 -19.55 3.83
C GLU A 124 14.06 -18.04 3.52
N ASN A 125 14.68 -17.67 2.40
CA ASN A 125 14.80 -16.26 2.03
C ASN A 125 13.43 -15.64 1.77
N LEU A 126 12.98 -14.83 2.72
CA LEU A 126 11.82 -13.97 2.56
C LEU A 126 12.12 -12.89 1.51
N TYR A 127 11.06 -12.31 0.96
CA TYR A 127 11.13 -11.11 0.12
C TYR A 127 9.97 -10.19 0.50
N MET A 128 10.02 -8.90 0.13
CA MET A 128 9.06 -7.91 0.63
C MET A 128 7.60 -8.18 0.22
N LEU A 129 7.38 -8.92 -0.86
CA LEU A 129 6.05 -9.32 -1.35
C LEU A 129 5.74 -10.80 -1.07
N TRP A 130 6.44 -11.41 -0.12
CA TRP A 130 6.25 -12.81 0.23
C TRP A 130 5.01 -12.97 1.10
N GLU A 131 4.19 -13.95 0.77
CA GLU A 131 3.06 -14.39 1.59
C GLU A 131 2.85 -15.90 1.45
N VAL A 132 2.30 -16.51 2.50
CA VAL A 132 2.07 -17.96 2.60
C VAL A 132 0.87 -18.42 1.77
N ASN A 133 -0.23 -17.68 1.84
CA ASN A 133 -1.50 -18.05 1.20
C ASN A 133 -2.06 -16.90 0.38
N ILE A 134 -2.97 -17.26 -0.53
CA ILE A 134 -3.59 -16.32 -1.45
C ILE A 134 -4.47 -15.28 -0.71
N THR A 135 -5.09 -15.62 0.42
CA THR A 135 -5.83 -14.65 1.25
C THR A 135 -4.95 -13.48 1.68
N CYS A 136 -3.73 -13.76 2.14
CA CYS A 136 -2.78 -12.73 2.55
C CYS A 136 -2.41 -11.76 1.42
N PHE A 137 -2.38 -12.21 0.16
CA PHE A 137 -2.14 -11.29 -0.97
C PHE A 137 -3.21 -10.21 -1.07
N TYR A 138 -4.48 -10.54 -0.84
CA TYR A 138 -5.58 -9.57 -0.88
C TYR A 138 -5.66 -8.75 0.40
N HIS A 139 -5.35 -9.33 1.56
CA HIS A 139 -5.47 -8.66 2.86
C HIS A 139 -4.25 -7.82 3.26
N TYR A 140 -3.07 -8.07 2.67
CA TYR A 140 -1.82 -7.39 3.03
C TYR A 140 -1.06 -6.82 1.83
N ILE A 141 -0.70 -7.64 0.84
CA ILE A 141 0.14 -7.17 -0.29
C ILE A 141 -0.58 -6.16 -1.18
N ALA A 142 -1.79 -6.48 -1.65
CA ALA A 142 -2.56 -5.58 -2.49
C ALA A 142 -2.91 -4.26 -1.76
N PRO A 143 -3.35 -4.27 -0.48
CA PRO A 143 -3.54 -3.05 0.31
C PRO A 143 -2.26 -2.21 0.43
N ALA A 144 -1.10 -2.84 0.70
CA ALA A 144 0.18 -2.14 0.79
C ALA A 144 0.57 -1.49 -0.54
N LEU A 145 0.43 -2.19 -1.66
CA LEU A 145 0.72 -1.66 -3.00
C LEU A 145 -0.22 -0.53 -3.38
N ILE A 146 -1.53 -0.66 -3.15
CA ILE A 146 -2.52 0.38 -3.43
C ILE A 146 -2.24 1.64 -2.61
N ASN A 147 -2.07 1.50 -1.29
CA ASN A 147 -1.80 2.64 -0.41
C ASN A 147 -0.47 3.32 -0.75
N SER A 148 0.57 2.55 -1.06
CA SER A 148 1.88 3.11 -1.41
C SER A 148 1.85 3.84 -2.77
N ALA A 149 1.22 3.24 -3.79
CA ALA A 149 1.07 3.87 -5.09
C ALA A 149 0.28 5.18 -4.99
N LEU A 150 -0.83 5.16 -4.26
CA LEU A 150 -1.68 6.33 -4.07
C LEU A 150 -0.98 7.41 -3.23
N SER A 151 -0.20 7.03 -2.23
CA SER A 151 0.60 7.97 -1.43
C SER A 151 1.62 8.71 -2.30
N ILE A 152 2.35 8.00 -3.16
CA ILE A 152 3.29 8.63 -4.10
C ILE A 152 2.52 9.55 -5.06
N PHE A 153 1.37 9.11 -5.58
CA PHE A 153 0.51 9.94 -6.42
C PHE A 153 0.09 11.25 -5.71
N VAL A 154 -0.30 11.17 -4.43
CA VAL A 154 -0.66 12.34 -3.62
C VAL A 154 0.54 13.25 -3.40
N ILE A 155 1.72 12.72 -3.06
CA ILE A 155 2.96 13.51 -2.91
C ILE A 155 3.26 14.29 -4.19
N ARG A 156 3.13 13.65 -5.35
CA ARG A 156 3.42 14.28 -6.65
C ARG A 156 2.42 15.37 -7.03
N ASN A 157 1.19 15.29 -6.54
CA ASN A 157 0.06 16.11 -6.99
C ASN A 157 -0.62 16.88 -5.86
N TYR A 158 0.02 17.04 -4.69
CA TYR A 158 -0.66 17.52 -3.49
C TYR A 158 -1.29 18.92 -3.61
N ARG A 159 -0.81 19.75 -4.54
CA ARG A 159 -1.35 21.09 -4.86
C ARG A 159 -2.43 21.06 -5.95
N ASN A 160 -2.67 19.92 -6.59
CA ASN A 160 -3.55 19.76 -7.74
C ASN A 160 -4.91 19.15 -7.37
N PHE A 161 -5.25 19.08 -6.09
CA PHE A 161 -6.53 18.56 -5.60
C PHE A 161 -7.53 19.67 -5.24
N ASP A 162 -7.37 20.84 -5.86
CA ASP A 162 -8.35 21.92 -5.81
C ASP A 162 -9.65 21.54 -6.52
N VAL A 163 -10.79 21.95 -5.96
CA VAL A 163 -12.12 21.66 -6.50
C VAL A 163 -12.26 22.05 -7.98
N ASN A 164 -11.69 23.18 -8.39
CA ASN A 164 -11.78 23.63 -9.79
C ASN A 164 -10.88 22.80 -10.72
N ILE A 165 -9.70 22.39 -10.24
CA ILE A 165 -8.80 21.53 -11.00
C ILE A 165 -9.44 20.14 -11.19
N LEU A 166 -10.02 19.59 -10.13
CA LEU A 166 -10.74 18.31 -10.18
C LEU A 166 -11.90 18.37 -11.17
N LYS A 167 -12.72 19.44 -11.12
CA LYS A 167 -13.80 19.65 -12.09
C LYS A 167 -13.27 19.74 -13.53
N ARG A 168 -12.17 20.46 -13.75
CA ARG A 168 -11.56 20.63 -15.09
C ARG A 168 -11.05 19.31 -15.67
N ASN A 169 -10.49 18.44 -14.84
CA ASN A 169 -10.01 17.12 -15.28
C ASN A 169 -11.16 16.11 -15.51
N GLY A 170 -12.40 16.49 -15.18
CA GLY A 170 -13.60 15.70 -15.44
C GLY A 170 -14.01 14.79 -14.29
N VAL A 171 -15.28 14.35 -14.34
CA VAL A 171 -15.89 13.49 -13.33
C VAL A 171 -15.17 12.14 -13.22
N TRP A 172 -14.83 11.50 -14.34
CA TRP A 172 -14.21 10.18 -14.31
C TRP A 172 -12.85 10.18 -13.61
N TYR A 173 -12.02 11.18 -13.89
CA TYR A 173 -10.73 11.37 -13.20
C TYR A 173 -10.94 11.55 -11.70
N SER A 174 -11.81 12.49 -11.32
CA SER A 174 -12.09 12.81 -9.92
C SER A 174 -12.71 11.63 -9.18
N SER A 175 -13.74 11.00 -9.72
CA SER A 175 -14.37 9.82 -9.11
C SER A 175 -13.39 8.67 -8.95
N SER A 176 -12.48 8.46 -9.91
CA SER A 176 -11.50 7.36 -9.83
C SER A 176 -10.50 7.57 -8.69
N ILE A 177 -10.00 8.79 -8.48
CA ILE A 177 -9.05 9.04 -7.39
C ILE A 177 -9.72 9.00 -6.02
N PHE A 178 -10.96 9.49 -5.89
CA PHE A 178 -11.72 9.41 -4.63
C PHE A 178 -12.10 7.97 -4.31
N PHE A 179 -12.50 7.20 -5.32
CA PHE A 179 -12.76 5.77 -5.18
C PHE A 179 -11.49 5.00 -4.80
N ALA A 180 -10.35 5.30 -5.43
CA ALA A 180 -9.07 4.69 -5.07
C ALA A 180 -8.68 5.03 -3.62
N SER A 181 -8.84 6.29 -3.17
CA SER A 181 -8.63 6.68 -1.76
C SER A 181 -9.56 5.93 -0.81
N TYR A 182 -10.83 5.79 -1.16
CA TYR A 182 -11.79 5.02 -0.39
C TYR A 182 -11.34 3.56 -0.24
N ILE A 183 -11.04 2.89 -1.37
CA ILE A 183 -10.57 1.50 -1.37
C ILE A 183 -9.27 1.36 -0.58
N ALA A 184 -8.34 2.31 -0.70
CA ALA A 184 -7.08 2.31 0.02
C ALA A 184 -7.28 2.42 1.54
N VAL A 185 -8.15 3.33 2.00
CA VAL A 185 -8.48 3.49 3.42
C VAL A 185 -9.15 2.24 3.99
N PHE A 186 -10.14 1.71 3.27
CA PHE A 186 -10.90 0.52 3.67
C PHE A 186 -10.32 -0.77 3.07
N SER A 187 -9.00 -0.97 3.23
CA SER A 187 -8.31 -2.19 2.77
C SER A 187 -7.62 -2.95 3.89
N SER A 188 -6.77 -2.27 4.67
CA SER A 188 -6.01 -2.85 5.76
C SER A 188 -5.61 -1.77 6.76
N MET A 189 -5.74 -2.07 8.06
CA MET A 189 -5.36 -1.14 9.15
C MET A 189 -3.88 -0.78 9.13
N PHE A 190 -3.00 -1.73 8.74
CA PHE A 190 -1.56 -1.46 8.70
C PHE A 190 -1.17 -0.64 7.47
N ALA A 191 -1.74 -0.95 6.30
CA ALA A 191 -1.38 -0.28 5.06
C ALA A 191 -1.99 1.13 4.94
N ASN A 192 -3.21 1.34 5.46
CA ASN A 192 -3.93 2.60 5.28
C ASN A 192 -3.27 3.80 5.99
N ILE A 193 -2.47 3.52 7.03
CA ILE A 193 -1.71 4.54 7.77
C ILE A 193 -0.72 5.27 6.85
N ILE A 194 -0.13 4.58 5.87
CA ILE A 194 0.82 5.18 4.90
C ILE A 194 0.15 6.34 4.15
N LEU A 195 -1.08 6.12 3.66
CA LEU A 195 -1.84 7.13 2.94
C LEU A 195 -2.34 8.24 3.87
N ALA A 196 -2.81 7.87 5.07
CA ALA A 196 -3.28 8.84 6.05
C ALA A 196 -2.17 9.82 6.47
N ILE A 197 -0.98 9.32 6.79
CA ILE A 197 0.19 10.15 7.12
C ILE A 197 0.56 11.03 5.93
N THR A 198 0.59 10.47 4.73
CA THR A 198 0.92 11.24 3.50
C THR A 198 -0.07 12.38 3.28
N CYS A 199 -1.38 12.13 3.43
CA CYS A 199 -2.40 13.16 3.33
C CYS A 199 -2.28 14.20 4.44
N GLY A 200 -1.99 13.78 5.68
CA GLY A 200 -1.79 14.67 6.82
C GLY A 200 -0.60 15.61 6.64
N VAL A 201 0.56 15.07 6.23
CA VAL A 201 1.78 15.84 5.98
C VAL A 201 1.59 16.81 4.80
N THR A 202 0.98 16.35 3.70
CA THR A 202 0.74 17.22 2.55
C THR A 202 -0.30 18.30 2.83
N LEU A 203 -1.33 18.02 3.64
CA LEU A 203 -2.29 19.01 4.13
C LEU A 203 -1.59 20.06 5.02
N LEU A 204 -0.70 19.64 5.91
CA LEU A 204 0.10 20.56 6.73
C LEU A 204 0.99 21.45 5.87
N PHE A 205 1.64 20.90 4.84
CA PHE A 205 2.40 21.71 3.88
C PHE A 205 1.51 22.70 3.14
N SER A 206 0.31 22.31 2.71
CA SER A 206 -0.64 23.25 2.10
C SER A 206 -1.01 24.38 3.09
N LEU A 207 -1.24 24.06 4.36
CA LEU A 207 -1.54 25.05 5.39
C LEU A 207 -0.40 26.06 5.60
N ILE A 208 0.84 25.56 5.70
CA ILE A 208 2.03 26.41 5.84
C ILE A 208 2.21 27.31 4.61
N ASN A 209 2.09 26.74 3.40
CA ASN A 209 2.22 27.48 2.15
C ASN A 209 1.13 28.56 1.99
N ASN A 210 -0.07 28.31 2.53
CA ASN A 210 -1.18 29.25 2.55
C ASN A 210 -1.15 30.20 3.75
N LYS A 211 -0.01 30.36 4.41
CA LYS A 211 0.18 31.27 5.56
C LYS A 211 -0.86 31.03 6.67
N LEU A 212 -1.17 29.77 6.94
CA LEU A 212 -2.17 29.32 7.92
C LEU A 212 -3.63 29.69 7.58
N SER A 213 -3.92 30.08 6.34
CA SER A 213 -5.30 30.29 5.87
C SER A 213 -6.04 28.97 5.71
N ILE A 214 -6.97 28.70 6.64
CA ILE A 214 -7.79 27.48 6.66
C ILE A 214 -8.67 27.39 5.41
N THR A 215 -9.35 28.48 5.06
CA THR A 215 -10.32 28.50 3.95
C THR A 215 -9.68 28.18 2.60
N GLN A 216 -8.47 28.68 2.35
CA GLN A 216 -7.74 28.39 1.12
C GLN A 216 -7.23 26.94 1.10
N THR A 217 -6.68 26.49 2.23
CA THR A 217 -6.17 25.13 2.39
C THR A 217 -7.23 24.07 2.16
N ILE A 218 -8.46 24.30 2.65
CA ILE A 218 -9.59 23.39 2.45
C ILE A 218 -9.92 23.23 0.96
N LYS A 219 -9.92 24.34 0.20
CA LYS A 219 -10.24 24.30 -1.23
C LYS A 219 -9.19 23.52 -2.02
N GLU A 220 -7.90 23.75 -1.72
CA GLU A 220 -6.76 23.16 -2.43
C GLU A 220 -6.49 21.70 -2.06
N SER A 221 -6.94 21.25 -0.88
CA SER A 221 -6.60 19.94 -0.31
C SER A 221 -7.82 19.02 -0.15
N THR A 222 -8.75 19.08 -1.11
CA THR A 222 -10.05 18.39 -1.01
C THR A 222 -9.88 16.87 -0.89
N LEU A 223 -8.97 16.27 -1.66
CA LEU A 223 -8.71 14.82 -1.62
C LEU A 223 -8.09 14.39 -0.28
N GLN A 224 -7.15 15.19 0.25
CA GLN A 224 -6.50 14.92 1.53
C GLN A 224 -7.51 14.95 2.67
N ILE A 225 -8.37 15.96 2.70
CA ILE A 225 -9.44 16.08 3.71
C ILE A 225 -10.39 14.89 3.63
N PHE A 226 -10.89 14.56 2.44
CA PHE A 226 -11.74 13.39 2.24
C PHE A 226 -11.07 12.11 2.76
N THR A 227 -9.80 11.89 2.40
CA THR A 227 -9.05 10.69 2.76
C THR A 227 -8.85 10.60 4.28
N LEU A 228 -8.51 11.71 4.93
CA LEU A 228 -8.36 11.79 6.38
C LEU A 228 -9.70 11.58 7.11
N THR A 229 -10.79 12.17 6.61
CA THR A 229 -12.13 11.93 7.17
C THR A 229 -12.52 10.46 7.04
N ALA A 230 -12.31 9.84 5.87
CA ALA A 230 -12.55 8.42 5.66
C ALA A 230 -11.68 7.56 6.60
N TRP A 231 -10.42 7.96 6.82
CA TRP A 231 -9.52 7.26 7.74
C TRP A 231 -9.98 7.37 9.20
N VAL A 232 -10.45 8.53 9.65
CA VAL A 232 -11.04 8.67 10.99
C VAL A 232 -12.26 7.75 11.14
N VAL A 233 -13.13 7.69 10.13
CA VAL A 233 -14.24 6.72 10.11
C VAL A 233 -13.72 5.29 10.21
N ALA A 234 -12.68 4.93 9.45
CA ALA A 234 -12.07 3.61 9.52
C ALA A 234 -11.56 3.28 10.93
N VAL A 235 -10.87 4.22 11.59
CA VAL A 235 -10.38 4.04 12.98
C VAL A 235 -11.54 3.84 13.95
N ILE A 236 -12.63 4.60 13.83
CA ILE A 236 -13.82 4.44 14.70
C ILE A 236 -14.42 3.04 14.50
N TYR A 237 -14.55 2.58 13.25
CA TYR A 237 -15.06 1.25 12.97
C TYR A 237 -14.15 0.15 13.52
N GLU A 238 -12.83 0.23 13.30
CA GLU A 238 -11.87 -0.73 13.85
C GLU A 238 -11.89 -0.76 15.38
N ALA A 239 -11.95 0.40 16.04
CA ALA A 239 -12.01 0.48 17.50
C ALA A 239 -13.25 -0.20 18.09
N ASN A 240 -14.31 -0.36 17.30
CA ASN A 240 -15.55 -1.03 17.67
C ASN A 240 -15.75 -2.37 16.95
N GLY A 241 -14.69 -2.91 16.34
CA GLY A 241 -14.71 -4.22 15.68
C GLY A 241 -14.69 -5.38 16.66
N GLY A 242 -15.16 -6.55 16.21
CA GLY A 242 -15.18 -7.76 17.02
C GLY A 242 -13.79 -8.19 17.54
N ARG A 243 -12.72 -7.84 16.80
CA ARG A 243 -11.33 -8.09 17.23
C ARG A 243 -10.77 -7.03 18.17
N ALA A 244 -11.37 -5.84 18.23
CA ALA A 244 -10.87 -4.76 19.08
C ALA A 244 -10.90 -5.14 20.56
N ALA A 245 -11.95 -5.85 21.00
CA ALA A 245 -12.06 -6.35 22.37
C ALA A 245 -10.92 -7.32 22.73
N SER A 246 -10.49 -8.18 21.80
CA SER A 246 -9.38 -9.11 22.01
C SER A 246 -7.99 -8.44 22.03
N LEU A 247 -7.86 -7.27 21.39
CA LEU A 247 -6.61 -6.50 21.34
C LEU A 247 -6.50 -5.50 22.51
N GLY A 248 -7.62 -4.93 22.95
CA GLY A 248 -7.67 -3.92 24.01
C GLY A 248 -7.37 -4.45 25.42
N SER A 249 -7.44 -5.76 25.64
CA SER A 249 -7.11 -6.41 26.91
C SER A 249 -5.62 -6.79 27.05
N GLY A 250 -4.81 -6.61 26.01
CA GLY A 250 -3.37 -6.91 26.03
C GLY A 250 -2.54 -5.75 26.59
N SER A 251 -1.52 -6.05 27.39
CA SER A 251 -0.49 -5.07 27.74
C SER A 251 0.35 -4.72 26.51
N LEU A 252 0.79 -3.47 26.37
CA LEU A 252 1.72 -3.06 25.31
C LEU A 252 3.07 -3.78 25.48
N ASP A 253 3.31 -4.80 24.64
CA ASP A 253 4.58 -5.53 24.61
C ASP A 253 5.63 -4.79 23.76
N ILE A 254 6.18 -3.73 24.35
CA ILE A 254 7.23 -2.91 23.72
C ILE A 254 8.49 -3.76 23.50
N TYR A 255 8.83 -4.64 24.44
CA TYR A 255 10.03 -5.47 24.35
C TYR A 255 9.94 -6.47 23.20
N GLY A 256 8.82 -7.20 23.09
CA GLY A 256 8.56 -8.10 21.96
C GLY A 256 8.54 -7.36 20.63
N THR A 257 7.98 -6.16 20.59
CA THR A 257 8.00 -5.33 19.37
C THR A 257 9.44 -4.97 18.96
N LEU A 258 10.27 -4.53 19.92
CA LEU A 258 11.67 -4.20 19.67
C LEU A 258 12.52 -5.41 19.30
N SER A 259 12.26 -6.58 19.89
CA SER A 259 12.98 -7.82 19.58
C SER A 259 12.67 -8.30 18.15
N VAL A 260 11.40 -8.25 17.74
CA VAL A 260 10.98 -8.54 16.36
C VAL A 260 11.58 -7.53 15.38
N LEU A 261 11.59 -6.23 15.72
CA LEU A 261 12.23 -5.22 14.88
C LEU A 261 13.73 -5.49 14.71
N ASN A 262 14.44 -5.80 15.80
CA ASN A 262 15.86 -6.11 15.73
C ASN A 262 16.11 -7.37 14.90
N TYR A 263 15.30 -8.42 15.07
CA TYR A 263 15.36 -9.62 14.25
C TYR A 263 15.19 -9.31 12.76
N LEU A 264 14.20 -8.49 12.38
CA LEU A 264 13.98 -8.09 10.99
C LEU A 264 15.14 -7.26 10.42
N ILE A 265 15.69 -6.33 11.20
CA ILE A 265 16.88 -5.54 10.81
C ILE A 265 18.10 -6.44 10.62
N GLU A 266 18.27 -7.46 11.46
CA GLU A 266 19.32 -8.44 11.31
C GLU A 266 19.13 -9.25 10.02
N GLN A 267 17.91 -9.51 9.57
CA GLN A 267 17.64 -10.18 8.29
C GLN A 267 17.96 -9.35 7.05
N VAL A 268 18.06 -8.02 7.18
CA VAL A 268 18.44 -7.16 6.06
C VAL A 268 19.88 -7.39 5.64
N GLN A 269 20.10 -7.46 4.33
CA GLN A 269 21.41 -7.55 3.73
C GLN A 269 22.37 -6.43 4.21
N PRO A 270 23.62 -6.74 4.60
CA PRO A 270 24.54 -5.75 5.17
C PRO A 270 24.75 -4.52 4.27
N ALA A 271 24.84 -4.72 2.95
CA ALA A 271 24.96 -3.63 1.98
C ALA A 271 23.81 -2.62 2.13
N PHE A 272 22.56 -3.08 2.19
CA PHE A 272 21.40 -2.22 2.39
C PHE A 272 21.41 -1.55 3.76
N LYS A 273 21.75 -2.29 4.82
CA LYS A 273 21.84 -1.75 6.19
C LYS A 273 22.84 -0.60 6.29
N TYR A 274 24.06 -0.78 5.77
CA TYR A 274 25.09 0.24 5.82
C TYR A 274 24.77 1.43 4.90
N SER A 275 24.28 1.18 3.68
CA SER A 275 23.89 2.25 2.75
C SER A 275 22.74 3.10 3.30
N ALA A 276 21.71 2.47 3.89
CA ALA A 276 20.60 3.19 4.52
C ALA A 276 21.09 4.05 5.70
N THR A 277 21.93 3.50 6.56
CA THR A 277 22.51 4.22 7.70
C THR A 277 23.30 5.44 7.23
N ALA A 278 24.16 5.28 6.22
CA ALA A 278 24.94 6.37 5.66
C ALA A 278 24.05 7.47 5.08
N LEU A 279 23.02 7.13 4.30
CA LEU A 279 22.09 8.09 3.70
C LEU A 279 21.33 8.90 4.76
N VAL A 280 20.82 8.23 5.81
CA VAL A 280 20.12 8.91 6.91
C VAL A 280 21.08 9.84 7.64
N SER A 281 22.30 9.40 7.95
CA SER A 281 23.30 10.25 8.60
C SER A 281 23.67 11.47 7.76
N ILE A 282 23.90 11.30 6.45
CA ILE A 282 24.19 12.43 5.54
C ILE A 282 23.02 13.40 5.49
N GLY A 283 21.78 12.90 5.43
CA GLY A 283 20.58 13.72 5.43
C GLY A 283 20.41 14.55 6.70
N ILE A 284 20.65 13.95 7.87
CA ILE A 284 20.62 14.63 9.17
C ILE A 284 21.71 15.70 9.24
N ILE A 285 22.95 15.36 8.90
CA ILE A 285 24.08 16.30 8.92
C ILE A 285 23.81 17.48 7.99
N SER A 286 23.33 17.22 6.78
CA SER A 286 23.01 18.25 5.78
C SER A 286 21.87 19.17 6.26
N SER A 287 20.85 18.60 6.91
CA SER A 287 19.73 19.36 7.48
C SER A 287 20.19 20.25 8.64
N LEU A 288 20.98 19.71 9.57
CA LEU A 288 21.56 20.48 10.67
C LEU A 288 22.47 21.60 10.15
N TYR A 289 23.30 21.34 9.15
CA TYR A 289 24.15 22.35 8.53
C TYR A 289 23.32 23.48 7.91
N SER A 290 22.20 23.16 7.25
CA SER A 290 21.28 24.17 6.68
C SER A 290 20.52 24.99 7.71
N LEU A 291 20.37 24.50 8.95
CA LEU A 291 19.72 25.24 10.04
C LEU A 291 20.67 26.20 10.76
N ILE A 292 21.98 25.90 10.73
CA ILE A 292 23.02 26.73 11.36
C ILE A 292 23.43 27.90 10.45
N LYS A 293 23.16 27.82 9.15
CA LYS A 293 23.49 28.83 8.14
C LYS A 293 22.30 29.71 7.81
#